data_AF-A0A6F9BFH2-F1
#
_entry.id   AF-A0A6F9BFH2-F1
#
_cell.length_a   1.000
_cell.length_b   1.000
_cell.length_c   1.000
_cell.angle_alpha   90.00
_cell.angle_beta   90.00
_cell.angle_gamma   90.00
#
_symmetry.space_group_name_H-M   'P 1'
#
loop_
_entity.id
_entity.type
_entity.pdbx_description
1 polymer ?
#
loop_
_entity_poly.entity_id
_entity_poly.type
_entity_poly.pdbx_seq_one_letter_code
_entity_poly.pdbx_strand_id
1 'polypeptide(L)'
;MGTILVEQRVELRYMGNRLTASESQVEELKRENTDRPKVAFSAGLTNSGKVGPFNTETQLIYTKVFTNIGNTYNQNTGWAVYDDDSNHSTFSGFLLFPM
;
A
#
# COMPACT_ATOMS: atom_id res chain seq x y z
N MET A 1 54.10 11.68 -10.44
CA MET A 1 52.99 12.66 -10.45
C MET A 1 51.96 12.41 -11.56
N GLY A 2 52.37 11.99 -12.78
CA GLY A 2 51.43 11.72 -13.88
C GLY A 2 50.51 10.49 -13.71
N THR A 3 50.93 9.46 -12.97
CA THR A 3 50.13 8.23 -12.76
C THR A 3 48.94 8.43 -11.82
N ILE A 4 49.11 9.21 -10.74
CA ILE A 4 48.06 9.50 -9.76
C ILE A 4 46.87 10.25 -10.40
N LEU A 5 47.16 11.15 -11.34
CA LEU A 5 46.13 11.88 -12.08
C LEU A 5 45.33 10.98 -13.03
N VAL A 6 45.95 9.94 -13.58
CA VAL A 6 45.27 8.96 -14.44
C VAL A 6 44.35 8.07 -13.59
N GLU A 7 44.86 7.56 -12.46
CA GLU A 7 44.07 6.77 -11.49
C GLU A 7 42.85 7.54 -10.98
N GLN A 8 43.02 8.81 -10.58
CA GLN A 8 41.90 9.65 -10.15
C GLN A 8 40.84 9.83 -11.24
N ARG A 9 41.23 9.95 -12.53
CA ARG A 9 40.27 10.07 -13.63
C ARG A 9 39.54 8.76 -13.92
N VAL A 10 40.18 7.62 -13.68
CA VAL A 10 39.55 6.29 -13.79
C VAL A 10 38.53 6.11 -12.67
N GLU A 11 38.89 6.42 -11.43
CA GLU A 11 37.98 6.36 -10.28
C GLU A 11 36.79 7.31 -10.44
N LEU A 12 37.00 8.56 -10.90
CA LEU A 12 35.89 9.49 -11.16
C LEU A 12 34.93 8.97 -12.24
N ARG A 13 35.44 8.33 -13.29
CA ARG A 13 34.60 7.70 -14.32
C ARG A 13 33.84 6.51 -13.76
N TYR A 14 34.50 5.68 -12.96
CA TYR A 14 33.87 4.54 -12.31
C TYR A 14 32.75 4.98 -11.36
N MET A 15 33.00 5.99 -10.53
CA MET A 15 32.00 6.59 -9.65
C MET A 15 30.83 7.21 -10.44
N GLY A 16 31.10 7.92 -11.53
CA GLY A 16 30.06 8.49 -12.40
C GLY A 16 29.15 7.43 -13.02
N ASN A 17 29.73 6.33 -13.48
CA ASN A 17 28.97 5.19 -14.03
C ASN A 17 28.11 4.53 -12.95
N ARG A 18 28.65 4.34 -11.75
CA ARG A 18 27.89 3.79 -10.61
C ARG A 18 26.77 4.71 -10.15
N LEU A 19 27.01 6.03 -10.15
CA LEU A 19 25.99 7.01 -9.80
C LEU A 19 24.83 6.96 -10.80
N THR A 20 25.13 6.97 -12.10
CA THR A 20 24.12 6.89 -13.17
C THR A 20 23.30 5.59 -13.07
N ALA A 21 23.98 4.46 -12.83
CA ALA A 21 23.29 3.18 -12.66
C ALA A 21 22.38 3.18 -11.41
N SER A 22 22.86 3.75 -10.30
CA SER A 22 22.07 3.88 -9.07
C SER A 22 20.87 4.80 -9.25
N GLU A 23 21.02 5.92 -9.96
CA GLU A 23 19.93 6.84 -10.27
C GLU A 23 18.85 6.15 -11.10
N SER A 24 19.24 5.38 -12.13
CA SER A 24 18.32 4.60 -12.94
C SER A 24 17.53 3.57 -12.11
N GLN A 25 18.20 2.84 -11.22
CA GLN A 25 17.54 1.86 -10.34
C GLN A 25 16.56 2.53 -9.36
N VAL A 26 16.91 3.71 -8.84
CA VAL A 26 16.01 4.46 -7.95
C VAL A 26 14.76 4.91 -8.68
N GLU A 27 14.88 5.40 -9.92
CA GLU A 27 13.71 5.80 -10.71
C GLU A 27 12.82 4.61 -11.08
N GLU A 28 13.41 3.45 -11.41
CA GLU A 28 12.66 2.21 -11.63
C GLU A 28 11.90 1.78 -10.36
N LEU A 29 12.56 1.77 -9.20
CA LEU A 29 11.91 1.44 -7.92
C LEU A 29 10.81 2.43 -7.54
N LYS A 30 10.99 3.73 -7.79
CA LYS A 30 9.95 4.74 -7.58
C LYS A 30 8.75 4.49 -8.48
N ARG A 31 9.00 4.15 -9.75
CA ARG A 31 7.95 3.82 -10.72
C ARG A 31 7.18 2.58 -10.28
N GLU A 32 7.86 1.48 -9.98
CA GLU A 32 7.22 0.26 -9.46
C GLU A 32 6.39 0.52 -8.19
N ASN A 33 6.89 1.34 -7.26
CA ASN A 33 6.17 1.67 -6.03
C ASN A 33 4.99 2.65 -6.25
N THR A 34 4.97 3.38 -7.37
CA THR A 34 3.87 4.28 -7.74
C THR A 34 2.79 3.55 -8.53
N ASP A 35 3.21 2.66 -9.44
CA ASP A 35 2.32 1.89 -10.31
C ASP A 35 1.59 0.77 -9.55
N ARG A 36 2.10 0.36 -8.38
CA ARG A 36 1.44 -0.63 -7.53
C ARG A 36 0.29 0.00 -6.73
N PRO A 37 -0.94 -0.55 -6.81
CA PRO A 37 -2.05 -0.10 -5.99
C PRO A 37 -1.71 -0.33 -4.51
N LYS A 38 -1.77 0.75 -3.71
CA LYS A 38 -1.60 0.68 -2.26
C LYS A 38 -2.98 0.52 -1.64
N VAL A 39 -3.15 -0.52 -0.83
CA VAL A 39 -4.40 -0.79 -0.12
C VAL A 39 -4.15 -0.97 1.37
N ALA A 40 -4.94 -0.30 2.19
CA ALA A 40 -4.94 -0.45 3.63
C ALA A 40 -6.33 -0.11 4.17
N PHE A 41 -6.89 -0.98 5.00
CA PHE A 41 -8.24 -0.83 5.53
C PHE A 41 -8.29 -1.06 7.04
N SER A 42 -9.00 -0.20 7.75
CA SER A 42 -9.34 -0.36 9.16
C SER A 42 -10.69 0.28 9.43
N ALA A 43 -11.61 -0.48 10.03
CA ALA A 43 -12.95 -0.02 10.34
C ALA A 43 -13.49 -0.63 11.64
N GLY A 44 -14.44 0.08 12.26
CA GLY A 44 -15.22 -0.32 13.41
C GLY A 44 -16.70 -0.38 13.07
N LEU A 45 -17.41 -1.29 13.73
CA LEU A 45 -18.81 -1.58 13.44
C LEU A 45 -19.74 -0.46 13.91
N THR A 46 -19.51 0.05 15.13
CA THR A 46 -20.28 1.12 15.77
C THR A 46 -19.42 1.84 16.81
N ASN A 47 -19.83 3.05 17.21
CA ASN A 47 -19.28 3.77 18.36
C ASN A 47 -19.95 3.40 19.69
N SER A 48 -21.01 2.58 19.66
CA SER A 48 -21.76 2.23 20.86
C SER A 48 -22.59 0.97 20.69
N GLY A 49 -22.67 0.19 21.76
CA GLY A 49 -23.67 -0.86 21.92
C GLY A 49 -23.35 -2.20 21.24
N LYS A 50 -24.26 -3.14 21.48
CA LYS A 50 -24.22 -4.50 20.93
C LYS A 50 -24.86 -4.49 19.54
N VAL A 51 -24.22 -5.15 18.58
CA VAL A 51 -24.78 -5.35 17.23
C VAL A 51 -25.29 -6.77 17.12
N GLY A 52 -26.58 -6.91 16.80
CA GLY A 52 -27.32 -8.17 16.88
C GLY A 52 -28.19 -8.28 18.15
N PRO A 53 -28.83 -9.44 18.39
CA PRO A 53 -28.65 -10.72 17.70
C PRO A 53 -29.29 -10.75 16.30
N PHE A 54 -28.70 -11.53 15.40
CA PHE A 54 -29.25 -11.80 14.07
C PHE A 54 -29.68 -13.25 13.99
N ASN A 55 -30.87 -13.50 13.45
CA ASN A 55 -31.45 -14.84 13.24
C ASN A 55 -31.35 -15.30 11.78
N THR A 56 -30.82 -14.46 10.91
CA THR A 56 -30.65 -14.65 9.48
C THR A 56 -29.34 -14.01 9.04
N GLU A 57 -28.82 -14.41 7.88
CA GLU A 57 -27.63 -13.81 7.30
C GLU A 57 -27.85 -12.29 7.12
N THR A 58 -27.06 -11.50 7.83
CA THR A 58 -27.18 -10.04 7.85
C THR A 58 -25.84 -9.43 7.50
N GLN A 59 -25.81 -8.65 6.43
CA GLN A 59 -24.63 -7.87 6.07
C GLN A 59 -24.38 -6.79 7.13
N LEU A 60 -23.17 -6.78 7.68
CA LEU A 60 -22.75 -5.77 8.65
C LEU A 60 -22.12 -4.58 7.94
N ILE A 61 -22.67 -3.39 8.18
CA ILE A 61 -22.13 -2.14 7.67
C ILE A 61 -21.25 -1.52 8.76
N TYR A 62 -19.96 -1.38 8.45
CA TYR A 62 -18.99 -0.75 9.34
C TYR A 62 -19.10 0.76 9.21
N THR A 63 -19.80 1.37 10.15
CA THR A 63 -20.12 2.81 10.13
C THR A 63 -18.91 3.69 10.44
N LYS A 64 -17.82 3.12 10.96
CA LYS A 64 -16.61 3.87 11.33
C LYS A 64 -15.43 3.39 10.50
N VAL A 65 -15.02 4.17 9.52
CA VAL A 65 -13.82 3.88 8.74
C VAL A 65 -12.67 4.74 9.26
N PHE A 66 -11.60 4.09 9.73
CA PHE A 66 -10.40 4.77 10.22
C PHE A 66 -9.38 4.98 9.10
N THR A 67 -9.22 3.96 8.24
CA THR A 67 -8.30 3.98 7.11
C THR A 67 -8.96 3.25 5.93
N ASN A 68 -8.91 3.83 4.74
CA ASN A 68 -9.45 3.27 3.48
C ASN A 68 -8.57 3.71 2.30
N ILE A 69 -7.30 3.33 2.35
CA ILE A 69 -6.35 3.60 1.26
C ILE A 69 -6.74 2.71 0.09
N GLY A 70 -6.92 3.31 -1.09
CA GLY A 70 -7.52 2.68 -2.27
C GLY A 70 -9.01 3.02 -2.45
N ASN A 71 -9.68 3.60 -1.43
CA ASN A 71 -11.07 4.07 -1.48
C ASN A 71 -12.09 3.01 -1.96
N THR A 72 -11.88 1.75 -1.56
CA THR A 72 -12.67 0.60 -2.05
C THR A 72 -13.90 0.30 -1.20
N TYR A 73 -14.07 0.98 -0.06
CA TYR A 73 -15.23 0.82 0.81
C TYR A 73 -16.04 2.11 0.97
N ASN A 74 -17.37 2.01 0.90
CA ASN A 74 -18.28 3.12 1.22
C ASN A 74 -19.09 2.83 2.49
N GLN A 75 -18.83 3.60 3.55
CA GLN A 75 -19.50 3.45 4.84
C GLN A 75 -21.00 3.76 4.83
N ASN A 76 -21.51 4.50 3.83
CA ASN A 76 -22.92 4.89 3.75
C ASN A 76 -23.78 3.79 3.11
N THR A 77 -23.22 3.03 2.18
CA THR A 77 -23.93 1.97 1.45
C THR A 77 -23.50 0.57 1.89
N GLY A 78 -22.37 0.45 2.59
CA GLY A 78 -21.78 -0.84 2.94
C GLY A 78 -21.25 -1.63 1.75
N TRP A 79 -21.28 -1.07 0.53
CA TRP A 79 -20.77 -1.76 -0.64
C TRP A 79 -19.25 -1.82 -0.58
N ALA A 80 -18.73 -3.04 -0.67
CA ALA A 80 -17.33 -3.29 -0.97
C ALA A 80 -17.19 -3.29 -2.50
N VAL A 81 -16.19 -2.59 -3.02
CA VAL A 81 -15.77 -2.76 -4.41
C VAL A 81 -15.07 -4.11 -4.49
N TYR A 82 -15.61 -5.01 -5.30
CA TYR A 82 -15.02 -6.32 -5.56
C TYR A 82 -13.99 -6.20 -6.68
N ASP A 83 -12.85 -6.89 -6.53
CA ASP A 83 -11.80 -6.89 -7.54
C ASP A 83 -12.05 -7.96 -8.63
N ASP A 84 -13.02 -8.86 -8.42
CA ASP A 84 -13.43 -9.89 -9.39
C ASP A 84 -14.95 -10.12 -9.43
N ASP A 85 -15.39 -10.80 -10.49
CA ASP A 85 -16.79 -11.18 -10.75
C ASP A 85 -17.34 -12.22 -9.76
N SER A 86 -16.47 -12.81 -8.93
CA SER A 86 -16.84 -13.75 -7.87
C SER A 86 -17.02 -13.05 -6.52
N ASN A 87 -17.05 -11.71 -6.50
CA ASN A 87 -17.15 -10.88 -5.30
C ASN A 87 -16.00 -11.10 -4.30
N HIS A 88 -14.81 -11.51 -4.75
CA HIS A 88 -13.65 -11.47 -3.86
C HIS A 88 -13.10 -10.04 -3.84
N SER A 89 -13.03 -9.45 -2.64
CA SER A 89 -12.06 -8.40 -2.36
C SER A 89 -10.85 -9.08 -1.72
N THR A 90 -9.70 -9.05 -2.39
CA THR A 90 -8.44 -9.51 -1.76
C THR A 90 -7.91 -8.40 -0.86
N PHE A 91 -8.54 -8.16 0.28
CA PHE A 91 -7.89 -7.47 1.40
C PHE A 91 -7.59 -8.49 2.51
N SER A 92 -6.45 -9.19 2.37
CA SER A 92 -5.86 -9.96 3.47
C SER A 92 -5.06 -8.99 4.35
N GLY A 93 -5.69 -8.48 5.41
CA GLY A 93 -5.03 -7.63 6.41
C GLY A 93 -5.46 -8.01 7.82
N PHE A 94 -4.50 -8.12 8.74
CA PHE A 94 -4.74 -8.49 10.13
C PHE A 94 -5.27 -7.28 10.91
N LEU A 95 -6.40 -7.45 11.62
CA LEU A 95 -6.86 -6.51 12.65
C LEU A 95 -5.89 -6.56 13.83
N LEU A 96 -4.83 -5.73 13.82
CA LEU A 96 -3.98 -5.53 14.99
C LEU A 96 -4.61 -4.45 15.88
N PHE A 97 -5.22 -4.87 16.98
CA PHE A 97 -5.56 -3.95 18.07
C PHE A 97 -4.31 -3.69 18.92
N PRO A 98 -3.95 -2.43 19.24
CA PRO A 98 -3.05 -2.16 20.36
C PRO A 98 -3.76 -2.49 21.68
N MET A 99 -3.04 -3.16 22.59
CA MET A 99 -3.43 -3.35 23.99
C MET A 99 -3.36 -2.03 24.77
#